data_AF-A0A6A8LTV7-F1
#
_entry.id   AF-A0A6A8LTV7-F1
#
_cell.length_a   1.000
_cell.length_b   1.000
_cell.length_c   1.000
_cell.angle_alpha   90.00
_cell.angle_beta   90.00
_cell.angle_gamma   90.00
#
_symmetry.space_group_name_H-M   'P 1'
#
loop_
_entity.id
_entity.type
_entity.pdbx_description
1 polymer ?
#
loop_
_entity_poly.entity_id
_entity_poly.type
_entity_poly.pdbx_seq_one_letter_code
_entity_poly.pdbx_strand_id
1 'polypeptide(L)' 'MRRGFEYALKNNGLIYGVLAQLNYKVGHPDFEDMFEEARILLAEIYTEYYRKENAKEECGSYMFQKLKWRLLDKLRQKKR' A
#
# COMPACT_ATOMS: atom_id res chain seq x y z
N MET A 1 -9.34 6.21 -9.73
CA MET A 1 -8.13 5.41 -9.99
C MET A 1 -6.92 6.27 -10.33
N ARG A 2 -6.97 7.17 -11.33
CA ARG A 2 -5.85 8.08 -11.66
C ARG A 2 -5.23 8.80 -10.45
N ARG A 3 -6.03 9.50 -9.65
CA ARG A 3 -5.56 10.17 -8.42
C ARG A 3 -4.93 9.22 -7.39
N GLY A 4 -5.42 7.99 -7.30
CA GLY A 4 -4.85 6.96 -6.42
C GLY A 4 -3.44 6.57 -6.84
N PHE A 5 -3.21 6.37 -8.13
CA PHE A 5 -1.87 6.10 -8.64
C PHE A 5 -0.93 7.30 -8.48
N GLU A 6 -1.41 8.52 -8.73
CA GLU A 6 -0.63 9.75 -8.47
C GLU A 6 -0.22 9.85 -7.00
N TYR A 7 -1.13 9.55 -6.07
CA TYR A 7 -0.83 9.48 -4.64
C TYR A 7 0.22 8.39 -4.33
N ALA A 8 0.02 7.17 -4.83
CA ALA A 8 0.93 6.06 -4.56
C ALA A 8 2.35 6.32 -5.09
N LEU A 9 2.48 6.88 -6.29
CA LEU A 9 3.77 7.24 -6.91
C LEU A 9 4.53 8.31 -6.11
N LYS A 10 3.82 9.28 -5.52
CA LYS A 10 4.41 10.31 -4.66
C LYS A 10 4.80 9.78 -3.27
N ASN A 11 4.22 8.66 -2.84
CA ASN A 11 4.32 8.15 -1.48
C ASN A 11 5.04 6.79 -1.41
N ASN A 12 6.06 6.57 -2.24
CA ASN A 12 6.86 5.34 -2.22
C ASN A 12 7.44 5.03 -0.82
N GLY A 13 7.75 6.05 -0.01
CA GLY A 13 8.21 5.87 1.38
C GLY A 13 7.23 5.09 2.27
N LEU A 14 5.92 5.27 2.09
CA LEU A 14 4.90 4.48 2.79
C LEU A 14 5.01 2.99 2.40
N ILE A 15 5.20 2.71 1.11
CA ILE A 15 5.34 1.35 0.58
C ILE A 15 6.59 0.69 1.17
N TYR A 16 7.75 1.35 1.09
CA TYR A 16 9.00 0.85 1.69
C TYR A 16 8.83 0.53 3.18
N GLY A 17 8.21 1.44 3.94
CA GLY A 17 7.99 1.25 5.36
C GLY A 17 7.09 0.04 5.67
N VAL A 18 6.01 -0.16 4.90
CA VAL A 18 5.12 -1.30 5.08
C VAL A 18 5.83 -2.62 4.73
N LEU A 19 6.52 -2.68 3.59
CA LEU A 19 7.21 -3.88 3.16
C LEU A 19 8.34 -4.28 4.12
N ALA A 20 9.07 -3.30 4.64
CA ALA A 20 10.09 -3.55 5.66
C ALA A 20 9.50 -4.20 6.92
N GLN A 21 8.29 -3.81 7.36
CA GLN A 21 7.60 -4.45 8.49
C GLN A 21 7.10 -5.87 8.18
N LEU A 22 6.96 -6.22 6.91
CA LEU A 22 6.58 -7.55 6.45
C LEU A 22 7.79 -8.41 6.04
N ASN A 23 9.01 -7.97 6.37
CA ASN A 23 10.29 -8.62 6.01
C ASN A 23 10.61 -8.68 4.50
N TYR A 24 9.94 -7.87 3.67
CA TYR A 24 10.31 -7.64 2.28
C TYR A 24 11.20 -6.39 2.20
N LYS A 25 12.50 -6.57 2.47
CA LYS A 25 13.50 -5.50 2.35
C LYS A 25 14.10 -5.50 0.94
N VAL A 26 14.72 -4.39 0.56
CA VAL A 26 15.51 -4.30 -0.69
C VAL A 26 16.55 -5.44 -0.70
N GLY A 27 16.55 -6.23 -1.77
CA GLY A 27 17.36 -7.45 -1.90
C GLY A 27 16.60 -8.76 -1.62
N HIS A 28 15.37 -8.70 -1.10
CA HIS A 28 14.49 -9.87 -1.10
C HIS A 28 14.14 -10.23 -2.57
N PRO A 29 14.15 -11.53 -2.97
CA PRO A 29 13.87 -11.93 -4.35
C PRO A 29 12.55 -11.36 -4.89
N ASP A 30 11.51 -11.40 -4.07
CA ASP A 30 10.17 -10.90 -4.43
C ASP A 30 9.94 -9.41 -4.11
N PHE A 31 11.00 -8.64 -3.82
CA PHE A 31 10.85 -7.26 -3.35
C PHE A 31 10.14 -6.38 -4.38
N GLU A 32 10.60 -6.38 -5.63
CA GLU A 32 10.06 -5.52 -6.70
C GLU A 32 8.59 -5.86 -6.99
N ASP A 33 8.26 -7.15 -7.03
CA ASP A 33 6.88 -7.61 -7.23
C ASP A 33 5.98 -7.15 -6.07
N MET A 34 6.44 -7.30 -4.82
CA MET A 34 5.69 -6.81 -3.66
C MET A 34 5.61 -5.29 -3.62
N PHE A 35 6.60 -4.58 -4.15
CA PHE A 35 6.58 -3.13 -4.26
C PHE A 35 5.47 -2.67 -5.20
N GLU A 36 5.38 -3.24 -6.40
CA GLU A 36 4.32 -2.90 -7.35
C GLU A 36 2.94 -3.36 -6.87
N GLU A 37 2.83 -4.55 -6.24
CA GLU A 37 1.58 -5.02 -5.65
C GLU A 37 1.09 -4.07 -4.54
N ALA A 38 2.01 -3.62 -3.68
CA ALA A 38 1.72 -2.62 -2.65
C ALA A 38 1.34 -1.25 -3.24
N ARG A 39 1.97 -0.83 -4.34
CA ARG A 39 1.63 0.42 -5.03
C ARG A 39 0.19 0.41 -5.56
N ILE A 40 -0.23 -0.70 -6.17
CA ILE A 40 -1.60 -0.88 -6.64
C ILE A 40 -2.59 -0.81 -5.47
N LEU A 41 -2.31 -1.55 -4.39
CA LEU A 41 -3.15 -1.54 -3.19
C LEU A 41 -3.25 -0.16 -2.55
N LEU A 42 -2.15 0.60 -2.49
CA LEU A 42 -2.15 1.96 -1.95
C LEU A 42 -3.02 2.90 -2.80
N ALA A 43 -2.95 2.78 -4.12
CA ALA A 43 -3.79 3.54 -5.04
C ALA A 43 -5.29 3.24 -4.86
N GLU A 44 -5.64 1.98 -4.61
CA GLU A 44 -7.01 1.55 -4.33
C GLU A 44 -7.50 2.09 -2.98
N ILE A 45 -6.71 1.91 -1.91
CA ILE A 45 -7.04 2.41 -0.57
C ILE A 45 -7.29 3.92 -0.62
N TYR A 46 -6.40 4.67 -1.27
CA TYR A 46 -6.55 6.12 -1.41
C TYR A 46 -7.82 6.49 -2.18
N THR A 47 -8.10 5.78 -3.28
CA THR A 47 -9.31 6.02 -4.09
C THR A 47 -10.58 5.74 -3.27
N GLU A 48 -10.61 4.68 -2.46
CA GLU A 48 -11.73 4.35 -1.57
C GLU A 48 -11.91 5.40 -0.47
N TYR A 49 -10.82 5.79 0.19
CA TYR A 49 -10.81 6.79 1.26
C TYR A 49 -11.37 8.12 0.77
N TYR A 50 -10.85 8.61 -0.37
CA TYR A 50 -11.30 9.88 -0.96
C TYR A 50 -12.79 9.86 -1.35
N ARG A 51 -13.29 8.71 -1.84
CA ARG A 51 -14.70 8.56 -2.23
C ARG A 51 -15.66 8.47 -1.04
N LYS A 52 -15.29 7.75 0.02
CA LYS A 52 -16.17 7.49 1.15
C LYS A 52 -16.28 8.67 2.12
N GLU A 53 -15.15 9.33 2.37
CA GLU A 53 -15.06 10.29 3.47
C GLU A 53 -15.25 11.75 3.03
N ASN A 54 -15.46 12.00 1.73
CA ASN A 54 -15.33 13.34 1.13
C ASN A 54 -14.05 14.04 1.65
N ALA A 55 -12.98 13.22 1.82
CA ALA A 55 -11.85 13.57 2.65
C ALA A 55 -11.17 14.83 2.11
N LYS A 56 -11.02 15.82 2.99
CA LYS A 56 -10.38 17.09 2.65
C LYS A 56 -8.86 17.01 2.70
N GLU A 57 -8.30 16.00 3.39
CA GLU A 57 -6.87 15.88 3.65
C GLU A 57 -6.39 14.42 3.57
N GLU A 58 -5.11 14.24 3.27
CA GLU A 58 -4.45 12.94 3.20
C GLU A 58 -4.11 12.42 4.61
N CYS A 59 -4.41 11.16 4.91
CA CYS A 59 -4.12 10.55 6.23
C CYS A 59 -3.06 9.44 6.12
N GLY A 60 -1.78 9.81 6.20
CA GLY A 60 -0.67 8.86 5.99
C GLY A 60 -0.66 7.67 6.96
N SER A 61 -1.02 7.86 8.23
CA SER A 61 -1.10 6.79 9.23
C SER A 61 -2.20 5.76 8.90
N TYR A 62 -3.35 6.23 8.44
CA TYR A 62 -4.42 5.36 7.94
C TYR A 62 -3.97 4.55 6.72
N MET A 63 -3.34 5.22 5.74
CA MET A 63 -2.84 4.57 4.53
C MET A 63 -1.81 3.49 4.86
N PHE A 64 -0.86 3.79 5.75
CA PHE A 64 0.15 2.84 6.23
C PHE A 64 -0.50 1.59 6.83
N GLN A 65 -1.39 1.79 7.81
CA GLN A 65 -2.01 0.69 8.54
C GLN A 65 -2.89 -0.17 7.62
N LYS A 66 -3.68 0.47 6.76
CA LYS A 66 -4.58 -0.22 5.85
C LYS A 66 -3.82 -1.02 4.79
N LEU A 67 -2.74 -0.46 4.25
CA LEU A 67 -1.87 -1.14 3.29
C LEU A 67 -1.22 -2.38 3.92
N LYS A 68 -0.65 -2.24 5.12
CA LYS A 68 -0.07 -3.36 5.87
C LYS A 68 -1.06 -4.50 6.07
N TRP A 69 -2.27 -4.20 6.51
CA TRP A 69 -3.29 -5.23 6.73
C TRP A 69 -3.73 -5.92 5.44
N ARG A 70 -4.00 -5.16 4.36
CA ARG A 70 -4.39 -5.77 3.08
C ARG A 70 -3.30 -6.69 2.51
N LEU A 71 -2.03 -6.28 2.59
CA LEU A 71 -0.91 -7.13 2.18
C LEU A 71 -0.79 -8.38 3.04
N LEU A 72 -0.89 -8.24 4.37
CA LEU A 72 -0.81 -9.38 5.28
C LEU A 72 -1.93 -10.40 5.01
N ASP A 73 -3.15 -9.95 4.75
CA ASP A 73 -4.27 -10.82 4.43
C ASP A 73 -4.09 -11.53 3.09
N LYS A 74 -3.57 -10.85 2.06
CA LYS A 74 -3.20 -11.49 0.78
C LYS A 74 -2.12 -12.55 0.98
N LEU A 75 -1.08 -12.27 1.78
CA LEU A 75 -0.02 -13.24 2.08
C LEU A 75 -0.54 -14.45 2.85
N ARG A 76 -1.51 -14.27 3.75
CA ARG A 76 -2.18 -15.37 4.46
C ARG A 76 -3.00 -16.24 3.52
N GLN A 77 -3.66 -15.64 2.53
CA GLN A 77 -4.44 -16.39 1.53
C GLN A 77 -3.54 -17.20 0.60
N LYS A 78 -2.40 -16.67 0.17
CA LYS A 78 -1.42 -17.40 -0.68
C LYS A 78 -0.78 -18.62 0.02
N LYS A 79 -0.78 -18.65 1.36
CA LYS A 79 -0.21 -19.76 2.17
C LYS A 79 -1.20 -20.90 2.44
N ARG A 80 -2.48 -20.71 2.13
CA ARG A 80 -3.51 -21.73 2.22
C ARG A 80 -3.64 -22.46 0.90
#